data_AF-A0A357YFA2-F1
#
_entry.id   AF-A0A357YFA2-F1
#
_cell.length_a   1.000
_cell.length_b   1.000
_cell.length_c   1.000
_cell.angle_alpha   90.00
_cell.angle_beta   90.00
_cell.angle_gamma   90.00
#
_symmetry.space_group_name_H-M   'P 1'
#
loop_
_entity.id
_entity.type
_entity.pdbx_description
1 polymer ?
#
loop_
_entity_poly.entity_id
_entity_poly.type
_entity_poly.pdbx_seq_one_letter_code
_entity_poly.pdbx_strand_id
1 'polypeptide(L)'
;MSDAMAIMKNGGSIPLSTLGVLPYADFAEALLFEVAEQGRVAAYFAVPAAEETLELFAVIAKDWRGELLLLRSSVGKSFPALTPRCPQ
;
A
#
# COMPACT_ATOMS: atom_id res chain seq x y z
N MET A 1 1.62 17.06 -9.26
CA MET A 1 0.82 15.82 -9.27
C MET A 1 1.53 14.89 -8.31
N SER A 2 0.95 14.66 -7.14
CA SER A 2 1.63 14.01 -6.01
C SER A 2 1.89 12.52 -6.30
N ASP A 3 3.14 12.09 -6.13
CA ASP A 3 3.59 10.69 -6.14
C ASP A 3 2.98 9.93 -4.94
N ALA A 4 1.69 9.63 -5.03
CA ALA A 4 0.94 8.95 -3.98
C ALA A 4 1.25 7.44 -3.92
N MET A 5 1.84 6.91 -4.99
CA MET A 5 2.23 5.51 -5.14
C MET A 5 3.59 5.47 -5.80
N ALA A 6 4.38 4.46 -5.46
CA ALA A 6 5.69 4.26 -6.07
C ALA A 6 5.81 2.84 -6.63
N ILE A 7 6.51 2.71 -7.75
CA ILE A 7 6.86 1.43 -8.36
C ILE A 7 8.36 1.23 -8.22
N MET A 8 8.77 0.04 -7.80
CA MET A 8 10.16 -0.38 -7.86
C MET A 8 10.31 -1.73 -8.57
N LYS A 9 11.47 -1.95 -9.19
CA LYS A 9 11.83 -3.27 -9.69
C LYS A 9 12.11 -4.21 -8.52
N ASN A 10 11.92 -5.51 -8.73
CA ASN A 10 12.32 -6.51 -7.75
C ASN A 10 13.82 -6.37 -7.41
N GLY A 11 14.15 -6.37 -6.12
CA GLY A 11 15.51 -6.10 -5.61
C GLY A 11 15.90 -4.61 -5.56
N GLY A 12 14.99 -3.70 -5.97
CA GLY A 12 15.20 -2.26 -5.88
C GLY A 12 14.91 -1.69 -4.50
N SER A 13 15.19 -0.39 -4.34
CA SER A 13 14.83 0.41 -3.17
C SER A 13 14.38 1.80 -3.59
N ILE A 14 13.53 2.42 -2.78
CA ILE A 14 13.08 3.80 -2.95
C ILE A 14 13.23 4.56 -1.62
N PRO A 15 13.52 5.87 -1.63
CA PRO A 15 13.49 6.66 -0.40
C PRO A 15 12.06 6.75 0.14
N LEU A 16 11.87 6.51 1.44
CA LEU A 16 10.52 6.58 2.03
C LEU A 16 9.87 7.97 1.89
N SER A 17 10.70 9.03 1.84
CA SER A 17 10.23 10.41 1.63
C SER A 17 9.60 10.66 0.26
N THR A 18 9.84 9.79 -0.73
CA THR A 18 9.20 9.89 -2.05
C THR A 18 7.86 9.16 -2.10
N LEU A 19 7.50 8.39 -1.07
CA LEU A 19 6.22 7.68 -1.00
C LEU A 19 5.19 8.55 -0.25
N GLY A 20 4.24 9.07 -1.01
CA GLY A 20 3.14 9.87 -0.47
C GLY A 20 2.27 9.09 0.52
N VAL A 21 1.70 9.81 1.49
CA VAL A 21 0.77 9.25 2.48
C VAL A 21 -0.66 9.50 1.99
N LEU A 22 -1.37 8.43 1.67
CA LEU A 22 -2.75 8.46 1.23
C LEU A 22 -3.73 8.51 2.42
N PRO A 23 -4.90 9.13 2.27
CA PRO A 23 -6.05 8.82 3.10
C PRO A 23 -6.39 7.32 3.01
N TYR A 24 -6.84 6.72 4.11
CA TYR A 24 -7.09 5.28 4.15
C TYR A 24 -8.10 4.80 3.09
N ALA A 25 -9.11 5.62 2.77
CA ALA A 25 -10.09 5.30 1.73
C ALA A 25 -9.42 5.14 0.35
N ASP A 26 -8.56 6.08 -0.03
CA ASP A 26 -7.86 6.04 -1.32
C ASP A 26 -6.84 4.90 -1.36
N PHE A 27 -6.15 4.66 -0.25
CA PHE A 27 -5.28 3.49 -0.08
C PHE A 27 -6.04 2.17 -0.26
N ALA A 28 -7.23 2.05 0.34
CA ALA A 28 -8.07 0.86 0.26
C ALA A 28 -8.56 0.62 -1.17
N GLU A 29 -9.05 1.65 -1.87
CA GLU A 29 -9.47 1.54 -3.27
C GLU A 29 -8.29 1.15 -4.17
N ALA A 30 -7.13 1.80 -4.01
CA ALA A 30 -5.94 1.48 -4.79
C ALA A 30 -5.48 0.03 -4.56
N LEU A 31 -5.44 -0.43 -3.30
CA LEU A 31 -5.07 -1.81 -2.98
C LEU A 31 -6.05 -2.82 -3.61
N LEU A 32 -7.36 -2.59 -3.49
CA LEU A 32 -8.38 -3.49 -4.03
C LEU A 32 -8.35 -3.52 -5.56
N PHE A 33 -8.18 -2.37 -6.20
CA PHE A 33 -8.01 -2.27 -7.65
C PHE A 33 -6.81 -3.10 -8.11
N GLU A 34 -5.67 -2.95 -7.44
CA GLU A 34 -4.45 -3.65 -7.83
C GLU A 34 -4.52 -5.16 -7.59
N VAL A 35 -5.25 -5.60 -6.56
CA VAL A 35 -5.55 -7.02 -6.36
C VAL A 35 -6.50 -7.56 -7.44
N ALA A 36 -7.50 -6.78 -7.85
CA ALA A 36 -8.40 -7.14 -8.95
C ALA A 36 -7.66 -7.25 -10.30
N GLU A 37 -6.63 -6.43 -10.51
CA GLU A 37 -5.71 -6.48 -11.65
C GLU A 37 -4.60 -7.56 -11.50
N GLN A 38 -4.90 -8.64 -10.77
CA GLN A 38 -4.02 -9.79 -10.55
C GLN A 38 -2.73 -9.48 -9.77
N GLY A 39 -2.67 -8.34 -9.08
CA GLY A 39 -1.62 -8.04 -8.12
C GLY A 39 -1.74 -8.91 -6.87
N ARG A 40 -0.61 -9.31 -6.28
CA ARG A 40 -0.58 -10.11 -5.05
C ARG A 40 -0.06 -9.28 -3.89
N VAL A 41 -0.75 -9.27 -2.76
CA VAL A 41 -0.24 -8.62 -1.55
C VAL A 41 0.95 -9.41 -1.02
N ALA A 42 2.15 -8.87 -1.21
CA ALA A 42 3.39 -9.47 -0.72
C ALA A 42 3.65 -9.12 0.75
N ALA A 43 3.26 -7.92 1.17
CA ALA A 43 3.33 -7.48 2.56
C ALA A 43 2.24 -6.46 2.88
N TYR A 44 1.72 -6.53 4.11
CA TYR A 44 0.73 -5.59 4.65
C TYR A 44 1.01 -5.39 6.13
N PHE A 45 1.63 -4.27 6.50
CA PHE A 45 2.14 -4.06 7.85
C PHE A 45 2.08 -2.59 8.25
N ALA A 46 2.16 -2.34 9.55
CA ALA A 46 2.14 -0.99 10.10
C ALA A 46 3.35 -0.74 11.00
N VAL A 47 3.82 0.50 11.03
CA VAL A 47 4.88 0.97 11.95
C VAL A 47 4.40 2.18 12.75
N PRO A 48 4.89 2.39 13.99
CA PRO A 48 4.58 3.60 14.75
C PRO A 48 5.12 4.86 14.04
N ALA A 49 4.34 5.94 14.02
CA ALA A 49 4.75 7.22 13.42
C ALA A 49 4.76 8.38 14.44
N ALA A 50 3.59 8.76 14.94
CA ALA A 50 3.40 9.75 16.01
C ALA A 50 2.31 9.27 16.99
N GLU A 51 2.10 9.95 18.12
CA GLU A 51 1.18 9.54 19.19
C GLU A 51 -0.14 8.94 18.68
N GLU A 52 -0.35 7.65 18.99
CA GLU A 52 -1.50 6.82 18.62
C GLU A 52 -1.79 6.63 17.12
N THR A 53 -0.86 7.02 16.25
CA THR A 53 -0.96 6.85 14.80
C THR A 53 0.04 5.82 14.29
N LEU A 54 -0.41 5.05 13.31
CA LEU A 54 0.39 4.07 12.61
C LEU A 54 0.50 4.46 11.14
N GLU A 55 1.68 4.27 10.57
CA GLU A 55 1.87 4.27 9.14
C GLU A 55 1.68 2.85 8.61
N LEU A 56 0.67 2.70 7.78
CA LEU A 56 0.30 1.44 7.15
C LEU A 56 0.89 1.37 5.75
N PHE A 57 1.47 0.22 5.42
CA PHE A 57 2.09 -0.06 4.14
C PHE A 57 1.44 -1.27 3.48
N ALA A 58 1.27 -1.20 2.16
CA ALA A 58 1.01 -2.37 1.32
C ALA A 58 2.10 -2.47 0.25
N VAL A 59 2.63 -3.68 0.08
CA VAL A 59 3.54 -4.03 -1.02
C VAL A 59 2.81 -5.03 -1.90
N ILE A 60 2.63 -4.68 -3.16
CA ILE A 60 1.87 -5.47 -4.13
C ILE A 60 2.81 -5.93 -5.24
N ALA A 61 2.95 -7.24 -5.39
CA ALA A 61 3.74 -7.84 -6.46
C ALA A 61 2.93 -7.93 -7.76
N LYS A 62 3.53 -7.43 -8.84
CA LYS A 62 3.08 -7.60 -10.23
C LYS A 62 4.08 -8.49 -10.95
N ASP A 63 3.99 -9.80 -10.72
CA ASP A 63 4.98 -10.79 -11.19
C ASP A 63 5.18 -10.73 -12.71
N TRP A 64 4.09 -10.55 -13.46
CA TRP A 64 4.07 -10.42 -14.91
C TRP A 64 4.85 -9.20 -15.44
N ARG A 65 5.16 -8.22 -14.58
CA ARG A 65 5.97 -7.03 -14.90
C ARG A 65 7.33 -7.01 -14.19
N GLY A 66 7.58 -7.93 -13.27
CA GLY A 66 8.77 -7.90 -12.40
C GLY A 66 8.83 -6.65 -11.51
N GLU A 67 7.67 -6.15 -11.08
CA GLU A 67 7.52 -4.88 -10.36
C GLU A 67 6.83 -5.07 -9.01
N LEU A 68 7.16 -4.18 -8.08
CA LEU A 68 6.49 -4.01 -6.80
C LEU A 68 5.88 -2.61 -6.75
N LEU A 69 4.57 -2.55 -6.45
CA LEU A 69 3.87 -1.31 -6.16
C LEU A 69 3.81 -1.12 -4.64
N LEU A 70 4.08 0.10 -4.18
CA LEU A 70 4.05 0.48 -2.78
C LEU A 70 2.96 1.52 -2.54
N LEU A 71 2.17 1.28 -1.51
CA LEU A 71 1.17 2.20 -0.98
C LEU A 71 1.48 2.52 0.49
N ARG A 72 1.18 3.73 0.92
CA ARG A 72 1.32 4.18 2.31
C ARG A 72 0.09 4.96 2.74
N SER A 73 -0.37 4.73 3.96
CA SER A 73 -1.48 5.46 4.59
C SER A 73 -1.16 5.79 6.03
N SER A 74 -1.76 6.84 6.56
CA SER A 74 -1.82 7.09 8.01
C SER A 74 -3.13 6.52 8.55
N VAL A 75 -3.07 5.72 9.62
CA VAL A 75 -4.24 5.14 10.29
C VAL A 75 -4.16 5.33 11.81
N GLY A 76 -5.31 5.37 12.46
CA GLY A 76 -5.39 5.35 13.93
C GLY A 76 -5.34 3.93 14.49
N LYS A 77 -5.89 3.73 15.68
CA LYS A 77 -5.99 2.42 16.34
C LYS A 77 -6.88 1.40 15.62
N SER A 78 -7.75 1.85 14.72
CA SER A 78 -8.64 1.00 13.94
C SER A 78 -8.91 1.61 12.56
N PHE A 79 -9.21 0.74 11.60
CA PHE A 79 -9.65 1.08 10.26
C PHE A 79 -10.56 -0.05 9.71
N PRO A 80 -11.43 0.23 8.71
CA PRO A 80 -12.30 -0.78 8.12
C PRO A 80 -11.53 -2.00 7.58
N ALA A 81 -11.98 -3.21 7.89
CA ALA A 81 -11.36 -4.42 7.32
C ALA A 81 -11.58 -4.49 5.80
N LEU A 82 -10.55 -4.89 5.05
CA LEU A 82 -10.62 -5.05 3.59
C LEU A 82 -11.12 -6.43 3.15
N THR A 83 -10.99 -7.45 4.02
CA THR A 83 -11.38 -8.84 3.72
C THR A 83 -12.77 -8.99 3.09
N PRO A 84 -13.82 -8.26 3.53
CA PRO A 84 -15.14 -8.36 2.91
C PRO A 84 -15.22 -7.85 1.46
N ARG A 85 -14.23 -7.06 1.03
CA ARG A 85 -14.17 -6.41 -0.28
C ARG A 85 -13.16 -7.04 -1.22
N CYS A 86 -12.30 -7.94 -0.73
CA CYS A 86 -11.31 -8.60 -1.56
C CYS A 86 -11.99 -9.51 -2.61
N PRO A 87 -11.53 -9.50 -3.87
CA PRO A 87 -11.98 -10.46 -4.87
C PRO A 87 -11.64 -11.90 -4.42
N GLN A 88 -12.49 -12.86 -4.81
CA GLN A 88 -12.33 -14.29 -4.51
C GLN A 88 -11.24 -14.94 -5.38
#